data_AF-A0A965XSZ8-F1
#
_entry.id   AF-A0A965XSZ8-F1
#
_cell.length_a   1.000
_cell.length_b   1.000
_cell.length_c   1.000
_cell.angle_alpha   90.00
_cell.angle_beta   90.00
_cell.angle_gamma   90.00
#
_symmetry.space_group_name_H-M   'P 1'
#
loop_
_entity.id
_entity.type
_entity.pdbx_description
1 polymer ?
#
loop_
_entity_poly.entity_id
_entity_poly.type
_entity_poly.pdbx_seq_one_letter_code
_entity_poly.pdbx_strand_id
1 'polypeptide(L)'
;MRVKHHIPGRIRLGFGPGILKNSEAKRLASGRLELPDWVTGYRLNPAAGSIVIEYDEERINPELLLEFLQSTDNDRTAELVEHFNRALTNNQTQEA
;
A
#
# COMPACT_ATOMS: atom_id res chain seq x y z
N MET A 1 -7.31 -3.66 10.24
CA MET A 1 -7.49 -3.01 8.91
C MET A 1 -8.29 -3.97 8.04
N ARG A 2 -9.00 -3.51 6.99
CA ARG A 2 -9.68 -4.42 6.05
C ARG A 2 -9.56 -3.93 4.60
N VAL A 3 -9.42 -4.83 3.64
CA VAL A 3 -9.53 -4.48 2.21
C VAL A 3 -11.02 -4.25 1.90
N LYS A 4 -11.39 -3.03 1.48
CA LYS A 4 -12.78 -2.69 1.12
C LYS A 4 -13.06 -2.94 -0.37
N HIS A 5 -12.06 -2.69 -1.22
CA HIS A 5 -12.16 -2.89 -2.65
C HIS A 5 -10.75 -2.97 -3.23
N HIS A 6 -10.54 -3.88 -4.17
CA HIS A 6 -9.28 -4.01 -4.89
C HIS A 6 -9.59 -4.18 -6.37
N ILE A 7 -8.94 -3.34 -7.17
CA ILE A 7 -8.83 -3.47 -8.62
C ILE A 7 -7.34 -3.33 -8.95
N PRO A 8 -6.85 -3.92 -10.05
CA PRO A 8 -5.50 -3.66 -10.53
C PRO A 8 -5.22 -2.14 -10.59
N GLY A 9 -4.05 -1.75 -10.09
CA GLY A 9 -3.61 -0.36 -9.96
C GLY A 9 -4.27 0.47 -8.83
N ARG A 10 -5.29 -0.04 -8.13
CA ARG A 10 -5.95 0.71 -7.04
C ARG A 10 -6.53 -0.16 -5.93
N ILE A 11 -6.13 0.12 -4.70
CA ILE A 11 -6.68 -0.51 -3.51
C ILE A 11 -7.36 0.49 -2.57
N ARG A 12 -8.51 0.10 -2.02
CA ARG A 12 -9.19 0.82 -0.94
C ARG A 12 -9.09 0.04 0.36
N LEU A 13 -8.44 0.63 1.35
CA LEU A 13 -8.31 0.07 2.68
C LEU A 13 -9.25 0.78 3.65
N GLY A 14 -9.93 0.01 4.49
CA GLY A 14 -10.71 0.48 5.61
C GLY A 14 -9.89 0.48 6.90
N PHE A 15 -9.94 1.57 7.64
CA PHE A 15 -9.30 1.70 8.94
C PHE A 15 -10.30 2.08 10.04
N GLY A 16 -9.95 1.76 11.28
CA GLY A 16 -10.70 2.19 12.46
C GLY A 16 -10.31 3.61 12.90
N PRO A 17 -11.13 4.28 13.71
CA PRO A 17 -10.90 5.66 14.15
C PRO A 17 -9.58 5.84 14.95
N GLY A 18 -9.06 4.77 15.56
CA GLY A 18 -7.77 4.78 16.26
C GLY A 18 -6.59 5.17 15.37
N ILE A 19 -6.64 4.91 14.05
CA ILE A 19 -5.57 5.29 13.13
C ILE A 19 -5.38 6.80 13.04
N LEU A 20 -6.43 7.60 13.23
CA LEU A 20 -6.35 9.07 13.18
C LEU A 20 -5.53 9.67 14.34
N LYS A 21 -5.26 8.87 15.40
CA LYS A 21 -4.37 9.26 16.49
C LYS A 21 -2.89 9.09 16.14
N ASN A 22 -2.57 8.27 15.12
CA ASN A 22 -1.21 8.02 14.67
C ASN A 22 -0.64 9.25 13.93
N SER A 23 0.57 9.66 14.28
CA SER A 23 1.26 10.81 13.67
C SER A 23 1.51 10.64 12.17
N GLU A 24 1.83 9.43 11.72
CA GLU A 24 2.01 9.11 10.29
C GLU A 24 0.70 9.23 9.51
N ALA A 25 -0.42 8.79 10.10
CA ALA A 25 -1.73 8.98 9.48
C ALA A 25 -2.09 10.47 9.35
N LYS A 26 -1.67 11.31 10.32
CA LYS A 26 -1.83 12.77 10.24
C LYS A 26 -0.91 13.39 9.17
N ARG A 27 0.33 12.90 9.02
CA ARG A 27 1.25 13.34 7.95
C ARG A 27 0.69 13.02 6.57
N LEU A 28 0.18 11.81 6.39
CA LEU A 28 -0.54 11.39 5.19
C LEU A 28 -1.76 12.29 4.92
N ALA A 29 -2.55 12.61 5.94
CA ALA A 29 -3.69 13.53 5.81
C ALA A 29 -3.27 14.95 5.37
N SER A 30 -2.04 15.37 5.72
CA SER A 30 -1.52 16.71 5.40
C SER A 30 -0.86 16.83 4.03
N GLY A 31 -0.76 15.75 3.24
CA GLY A 31 -0.08 15.78 1.95
C GLY A 31 1.45 15.73 2.01
N ARG A 32 2.04 15.64 3.21
CA ARG A 32 3.50 15.78 3.45
C ARG A 32 4.20 14.43 3.59
N LEU A 33 3.83 13.48 2.75
CA LEU A 33 4.46 12.17 2.72
C LEU A 33 5.22 12.04 1.40
N GLU A 34 6.52 11.73 1.49
CA GLU A 34 7.26 11.23 0.35
C GLU A 34 6.72 9.84 0.04
N LEU A 35 6.11 9.72 -1.13
CA LEU A 35 5.61 8.45 -1.61
C LEU A 35 6.73 7.71 -2.32
N PRO A 36 6.77 6.38 -2.21
CA PRO A 36 7.56 5.58 -3.13
C PRO A 36 7.15 5.87 -4.57
N ASP A 37 8.09 5.76 -5.50
CA ASP A 37 7.91 5.99 -6.94
C ASP A 37 6.85 5.08 -7.60
N TRP A 38 6.60 3.90 -7.03
CA TRP A 38 5.55 2.97 -7.47
C TRP A 38 4.16 3.29 -6.92
N VAL A 39 4.02 4.28 -6.01
CA VAL A 39 2.72 4.81 -5.56
C VAL A 39 2.39 6.05 -6.39
N THR A 40 1.43 5.90 -7.29
CA THR A 40 1.03 6.97 -8.23
C THR A 40 0.06 7.97 -7.59
N GLY A 41 -0.57 7.61 -6.47
CA GLY A 41 -1.47 8.50 -5.76
C GLY A 41 -2.03 7.92 -4.48
N TYR A 42 -2.60 8.79 -3.63
CA TYR A 42 -3.40 8.37 -2.50
C TYR A 42 -4.49 9.38 -2.18
N ARG A 43 -5.58 8.90 -1.57
CA ARG A 43 -6.66 9.73 -1.08
C ARG A 43 -7.18 9.22 0.25
N LEU A 44 -6.98 10.01 1.29
CA LEU A 44 -7.55 9.75 2.60
C LEU A 44 -8.99 10.28 2.67
N ASN A 45 -9.90 9.45 3.18
CA ASN A 45 -11.26 9.84 3.55
C ASN A 45 -11.49 9.49 5.04
N PRO A 46 -11.18 10.43 5.96
CA PRO A 46 -11.34 10.22 7.40
C PRO A 46 -12.79 9.97 7.79
N ALA A 47 -13.73 10.68 7.17
CA ALA A 47 -15.16 10.56 7.45
C ALA A 47 -15.69 9.15 7.14
N ALA A 48 -15.24 8.55 6.04
CA ALA A 48 -15.60 7.17 5.66
C ALA A 48 -14.69 6.09 6.28
N GLY A 49 -13.67 6.49 7.06
CA GLY A 49 -12.67 5.59 7.63
C GLY A 49 -11.97 4.75 6.57
N SER A 50 -11.52 5.38 5.47
CA SER A 50 -10.83 4.67 4.39
C SER A 50 -9.76 5.49 3.71
N ILE A 51 -8.80 4.78 3.13
CA ILE A 51 -7.79 5.33 2.23
C ILE A 51 -7.90 4.60 0.89
N VAL A 52 -7.69 5.34 -0.19
CA VAL A 52 -7.41 4.80 -1.52
C VAL A 52 -5.94 4.99 -1.80
N ILE A 53 -5.28 3.95 -2.30
CA ILE A 53 -3.90 3.98 -2.78
C ILE A 53 -3.94 3.55 -4.24
N GLU A 54 -3.35 4.37 -5.10
CA GLU A 54 -3.12 4.10 -6.51
C GLU A 54 -1.65 3.72 -6.66
N TYR A 55 -1.38 2.66 -7.41
CA TYR A 55 -0.06 2.05 -7.53
C TYR A 55 0.19 1.56 -8.95
N ASP A 56 1.47 1.42 -9.29
CA ASP A 56 1.91 0.83 -10.56
C ASP A 56 1.76 -0.70 -10.54
N GLU A 57 0.82 -1.22 -11.32
CA GLU A 57 0.51 -2.65 -11.39
C GLU A 57 1.54 -3.47 -12.19
N GLU A 58 2.38 -2.82 -12.99
CA GLU A 58 3.50 -3.49 -13.67
C GLU A 58 4.64 -3.76 -12.69
N ARG A 59 4.78 -2.92 -11.66
CA ARG A 59 5.79 -3.06 -10.60
C ARG A 59 5.29 -3.83 -9.38
N ILE A 60 4.01 -3.75 -9.06
CA ILE A 60 3.37 -4.43 -7.93
C ILE A 60 2.27 -5.35 -8.44
N ASN A 61 2.52 -6.66 -8.39
CA ASN A 61 1.53 -7.66 -8.76
C ASN A 61 0.25 -7.52 -7.88
N PRO A 62 -0.93 -7.25 -8.47
CA PRO A 62 -2.16 -7.04 -7.72
C PRO A 62 -2.59 -8.22 -6.85
N GLU A 63 -2.43 -9.45 -7.34
CA GLU A 63 -2.86 -10.66 -6.63
C GLU A 63 -2.00 -10.90 -5.40
N LEU A 64 -0.68 -10.76 -5.53
CA LEU A 64 0.25 -10.88 -4.40
C LEU A 64 0.06 -9.77 -3.38
N LEU A 65 -0.30 -8.55 -3.82
CA LEU A 65 -0.60 -7.44 -2.92
C LEU A 65 -1.87 -7.73 -2.11
N LEU A 66 -2.91 -8.27 -2.77
CA LEU A 66 -4.14 -8.67 -2.10
C LEU A 66 -3.88 -9.79 -1.09
N GLU A 67 -3.11 -10.80 -1.49
CA GLU A 67 -2.69 -11.91 -0.63
C GLU A 67 -1.97 -11.38 0.61
N PHE A 68 -0.97 -10.51 0.43
CA PHE A 68 -0.22 -9.91 1.53
C PHE A 68 -1.13 -9.17 2.52
N LEU A 69 -2.12 -8.43 2.03
CA LEU A 69 -3.02 -7.64 2.88
C LEU A 69 -4.09 -8.48 3.59
N GLN A 70 -4.33 -9.70 3.15
CA GLN A 70 -5.34 -10.61 3.70
C GLN A 70 -4.74 -11.77 4.47
N SER A 71 -3.46 -12.07 4.28
CA SER A 71 -2.77 -13.18 4.93
C SER A 71 -2.75 -13.02 6.45
N THR A 72 -2.98 -14.12 7.14
CA THR A 72 -2.76 -14.28 8.58
C THR A 72 -1.59 -15.22 8.88
N ASP A 73 -0.94 -15.74 7.83
CA ASP A 73 0.22 -16.60 7.92
C ASP A 73 1.49 -15.74 7.91
N ASN A 74 2.24 -15.78 9.01
CA ASN A 74 3.44 -14.96 9.18
C ASN A 74 4.58 -15.38 8.24
N ASP A 75 4.74 -16.67 7.97
CA ASP A 75 5.82 -17.18 7.12
C ASP A 75 5.54 -16.77 5.68
N ARG A 76 4.29 -16.95 5.23
CA ARG A 76 3.88 -16.49 3.91
C ARG A 76 3.97 -14.97 3.76
N THR A 77 3.64 -14.23 4.81
CA THR A 77 3.77 -12.77 4.82
C THR A 77 5.23 -12.35 4.66
N ALA A 78 6.17 -13.03 5.31
CA ALA A 78 7.60 -12.77 5.17
C ALA A 78 8.09 -13.02 3.73
N GLU A 79 7.66 -14.11 3.10
CA GLU A 79 7.98 -14.41 1.69
C GLU A 79 7.49 -13.30 0.74
N LEU A 80 6.27 -12.81 0.95
CA LEU A 80 5.69 -11.73 0.15
C LEU A 80 6.45 -10.42 0.34
N VAL A 81 6.88 -10.11 1.57
CA VAL A 81 7.74 -8.93 1.85
C VAL A 81 9.06 -9.04 1.08
N GLU A 82 9.73 -10.19 1.11
CA GLU A 82 10.95 -10.38 0.34
C GLU A 82 10.72 -10.27 -1.16
N HIS A 83 9.60 -10.82 -1.66
CA HIS A 83 9.22 -10.69 -3.06
C HIS A 83 9.10 -9.23 -3.49
N PHE A 84 8.35 -8.41 -2.73
CA PHE A 84 8.21 -6.99 -3.03
C PHE A 84 9.54 -6.24 -2.92
N ASN A 85 10.35 -6.51 -1.90
CA ASN A 85 11.66 -5.87 -1.75
C ASN A 85 12.57 -6.14 -2.96
N ARG A 86 12.60 -7.38 -3.46
CA ARG A 86 13.34 -7.73 -4.68
C ARG A 86 12.79 -7.01 -5.91
N ALA A 87 11.47 -7.07 -6.12
CA ALA A 87 10.83 -6.43 -7.27
C ALA A 87 11.05 -4.91 -7.31
N LEU A 88 11.04 -4.27 -6.14
CA LEU A 88 11.19 -2.82 -6.03
C LEU A 88 12.65 -2.36 -6.07
N THR A 89 13.60 -3.18 -5.59
CA THR A 89 15.04 -2.85 -5.62
C THR A 89 15.66 -3.08 -7.01
N ASN A 90 15.27 -4.16 -7.70
CA ASN A 90 15.86 -4.52 -9.00
C ASN A 90 15.54 -3.53 -10.13
N ASN A 91 14.52 -2.68 -9.94
CA ASN A 91 14.11 -1.65 -10.90
C ASN A 91 14.89 -0.33 -10.76
N GLN A 92 15.79 -0.19 -9.78
CA GLN A 92 16.62 1.01 -9.60
C GLN A 92 18.00 0.91 -10.29
N THR A 93 18.30 -0.20 -10.97
CA THR A 93 19.61 -0.46 -11.61
C THR A 93 19.58 -0.29 -13.14
N GLN A 94 18.45 0.15 -13.72
CA GLN A 94 18.33 0.36 -15.17
C GLN A 94 18.11 1.83 -15.53
N GLU A 95 19.02 2.71 -15.07
CA GLU A 95 19.29 3.97 -15.76
C GLU A 95 20.81 4.09 -15.88
N ALA A 96 21.33 3.81 -17.07
CA ALA A 96 22.72 3.98 -17.49
C ALA A 96 22.74 4.82 -18.78
#